data_AF-A0A6P7RE21-F1
#
_entry.id   AF-A0A6P7RE21-F1
#
_cell.length_a   1.000
_cell.length_b   1.000
_cell.length_c   1.000
_cell.angle_alpha   90.00
_cell.angle_beta   90.00
_cell.angle_gamma   90.00
#
_symmetry.space_group_name_H-M   'P 1'
#
loop_
_entity.id
_entity.type
_entity.pdbx_description
1 polymer ?
#
loop_
_entity_poly.entity_id
_entity_poly.type
_entity_poly.pdbx_seq_one_letter_code
_entity_poly.pdbx_strand_id
1 'polypeptide(L)'
;MYPTGALIVNLRPNTFSPAQNLTVCIKPFRDSSGANIYLEKTGELRLLVRDIRGEPGQVQCFSLEQGGLFVEATPQQDISRRTTGFQYELMSGQRGLDLHVLSAPCRPCSDTEVLLAICTSDFVVRGFIEDVTHVPEQQVSVIYLRVSRLHRQKSRVFQPAPEDSGHWLGHVTTLLQCGVRPGHGEFLFTGHVHFGEAQLGCAPRFSDFQRMYRKAEEMGINPCEINME
;
A
#
# COMPACT_ATOMS: atom_id res chain seq x y z
N MET A 1 -7.38 3.25 -36.73
CA MET A 1 -7.65 4.42 -35.87
C MET A 1 -7.42 4.01 -34.44
N TYR A 2 -6.52 4.69 -33.74
CA TYR A 2 -6.42 4.60 -32.28
C TYR A 2 -7.58 5.38 -31.65
N PRO A 3 -8.03 5.04 -30.43
CA PRO A 3 -9.17 5.72 -29.83
C PRO A 3 -8.89 7.22 -29.70
N THR A 4 -9.68 8.02 -30.41
CA THR A 4 -9.78 9.47 -30.25
C THR A 4 -11.04 9.74 -29.43
N GLY A 5 -10.89 10.00 -28.13
CA GLY A 5 -12.03 10.18 -27.25
C GLY A 5 -11.65 10.18 -25.78
N ALA A 6 -12.66 10.21 -24.93
CA ALA A 6 -12.49 10.21 -23.49
C ALA A 6 -13.45 9.24 -22.80
N LEU A 7 -13.08 8.80 -21.60
CA LEU A 7 -13.88 7.96 -20.73
C LEU A 7 -14.16 8.68 -19.41
N ILE A 8 -15.40 8.58 -18.93
CA ILE A 8 -15.77 9.05 -17.60
C ILE A 8 -15.85 7.83 -16.67
N VAL A 9 -15.03 7.82 -15.63
CA VAL A 9 -15.01 6.80 -14.59
C VAL A 9 -15.64 7.37 -13.33
N ASN A 10 -16.85 6.91 -13.01
CA ASN A 10 -17.58 7.28 -11.82
C ASN A 10 -17.44 6.19 -10.75
N LEU A 11 -16.89 6.55 -9.59
CA LEU A 11 -16.78 5.63 -8.46
C LEU A 11 -18.01 5.80 -7.56
N ARG A 12 -18.73 4.70 -7.33
CA ARG A 12 -19.91 4.68 -6.46
C ARG A 12 -19.72 3.63 -5.37
N PRO A 13 -19.55 4.02 -4.10
CA PRO A 13 -19.42 3.06 -3.01
C PRO A 13 -20.71 2.27 -2.86
N ASN A 14 -20.60 0.96 -2.62
CA ASN A 14 -21.75 0.10 -2.30
C ASN A 14 -22.00 0.03 -0.77
N THR A 15 -21.61 1.07 -0.03
CA THR A 15 -21.73 1.13 1.43
C THR A 15 -22.62 2.31 1.82
N PHE A 16 -23.31 2.18 2.97
CA PHE A 16 -24.17 3.24 3.53
C PHE A 16 -23.38 4.48 4.04
N SER A 17 -22.08 4.54 3.80
CA SER A 17 -21.25 5.67 4.20
C SER A 17 -21.59 6.88 3.32
N PRO A 18 -21.91 8.05 3.91
CA PRO A 18 -22.15 9.25 3.12
C PRO A 18 -20.89 9.60 2.32
N ALA A 19 -21.07 9.92 1.04
CA ALA A 19 -19.98 10.25 0.12
C ALA A 19 -19.07 11.40 0.60
N GLN A 20 -19.58 12.25 1.48
CA GLN A 20 -18.91 13.41 2.09
C GLN A 20 -17.64 13.05 2.89
N ASN A 21 -17.47 11.78 3.28
CA ASN A 21 -16.30 11.34 4.05
C ASN A 21 -15.39 10.41 3.26
N LEU A 22 -15.55 10.30 1.94
CA LEU A 22 -14.79 9.35 1.13
C LEU A 22 -13.75 10.08 0.30
N THR A 23 -12.51 9.60 0.38
CA THR A 23 -11.42 10.04 -0.48
C THR A 23 -11.06 8.93 -1.43
N VAL A 24 -10.88 9.30 -2.70
CA VAL A 24 -10.36 8.43 -3.75
C VAL A 24 -8.92 8.77 -3.95
N CYS A 25 -8.07 7.75 -3.98
CA CYS A 25 -6.68 7.89 -4.37
C CYS A 25 -6.44 7.06 -5.63
N ILE A 26 -5.75 7.62 -6.62
CA ILE A 26 -5.35 6.92 -7.83
C ILE A 26 -3.84 6.85 -7.94
N LYS A 27 -3.34 5.72 -8.46
CA LYS A 27 -1.93 5.52 -8.77
C LYS A 27 -1.78 5.00 -10.20
N PRO A 28 -1.20 5.78 -11.12
CA PRO A 28 -0.91 5.32 -12.47
C PRO A 28 0.06 4.14 -12.45
N PHE A 29 -0.11 3.20 -13.40
CA PHE A 29 0.90 2.17 -13.63
C PHE A 29 2.18 2.79 -14.19
N ARG A 30 3.32 2.15 -13.94
CA ARG A 30 4.64 2.64 -14.39
C ARG A 30 4.75 2.73 -15.92
N ASP A 31 4.03 1.89 -16.63
CA ASP A 31 3.97 1.81 -18.10
C ASP A 31 2.72 2.49 -18.69
N SER A 32 1.91 3.15 -17.84
CA SER A 32 0.72 3.88 -18.27
C SER A 32 1.10 5.01 -19.23
N SER A 33 0.48 5.03 -20.40
CA SER A 33 0.71 6.05 -21.42
C SER A 33 -0.47 6.24 -22.37
N GLY A 34 -0.47 7.35 -23.10
CA GLY A 34 -1.44 7.65 -24.14
C GLY A 34 -2.74 8.29 -23.65
N ALA A 35 -2.82 8.71 -22.38
CA ALA A 35 -3.95 9.47 -21.88
C ALA A 35 -3.59 10.39 -20.71
N ASN A 36 -4.24 11.55 -20.67
CA ASN A 36 -4.29 12.40 -19.49
C ASN A 36 -5.46 11.99 -18.59
N ILE A 37 -5.29 12.11 -17.28
CA ILE A 37 -6.36 11.85 -16.30
C ILE A 37 -6.68 13.17 -15.59
N TYR A 38 -7.94 13.56 -15.63
CA TYR A 38 -8.47 14.76 -15.00
C TYR A 38 -9.53 14.39 -13.96
N LEU A 39 -9.73 15.29 -13.00
CA LEU A 39 -10.90 15.34 -12.16
C LEU A 39 -11.93 16.24 -12.86
N GLU A 40 -13.12 15.71 -13.12
CA GLU A 40 -14.22 16.43 -13.76
C GLU A 40 -15.33 16.72 -12.76
N LYS A 41 -15.75 17.99 -12.72
CA LYS A 41 -16.96 18.41 -12.01
C LYS A 41 -17.68 19.49 -12.79
N THR A 42 -18.93 19.22 -13.16
CA THR A 42 -19.82 20.20 -13.84
C THR A 42 -19.21 20.80 -15.10
N GLY A 43 -18.40 20.04 -15.84
CA GLY A 43 -17.70 20.46 -17.05
C GLY A 43 -16.31 21.08 -16.83
N GLU A 44 -15.90 21.34 -15.60
CA GLU A 44 -14.54 21.79 -15.28
C GLU A 44 -13.59 20.61 -15.14
N LEU A 45 -12.43 20.69 -15.80
CA LEU A 45 -11.39 19.66 -15.78
C LEU A 45 -10.15 20.13 -15.02
N ARG A 46 -9.78 19.44 -13.94
CA ARG A 46 -8.52 19.63 -13.21
C ARG A 46 -7.59 18.45 -13.45
N LEU A 47 -6.47 18.68 -14.10
CA LEU A 47 -5.47 17.65 -14.42
C LEU A 47 -4.88 17.01 -13.15
N LEU A 48 -4.97 15.68 -13.06
CA LEU A 48 -4.37 14.88 -11.97
C LEU A 48 -3.10 14.17 -12.44
N VAL A 49 -3.13 13.58 -13.65
CA VAL A 49 -2.02 12.80 -14.20
C VAL A 49 -1.82 13.21 -15.65
N ARG A 50 -0.57 13.56 -15.99
CA ARG A 50 -0.14 13.88 -17.36
C ARG A 50 0.39 12.62 -18.05
N ASP A 51 0.16 12.51 -19.36
CA ASP A 51 0.84 11.53 -20.20
C ASP A 51 2.32 11.93 -20.41
N ILE A 52 3.15 11.69 -19.39
CA ILE A 52 4.59 11.86 -19.48
C ILE A 52 5.22 10.49 -19.31
N ARG A 53 5.88 9.99 -20.37
CA ARG A 53 6.59 8.71 -20.31
C ARG A 53 7.74 8.78 -19.32
N GLY A 54 7.83 7.77 -18.47
CA GLY A 54 8.99 7.55 -17.60
C GLY A 54 8.93 8.27 -16.25
N GLU A 55 7.92 9.08 -15.98
CA GLU A 55 7.68 9.62 -14.64
C GLU A 55 6.98 8.54 -13.78
N PRO A 56 7.51 8.22 -12.59
CA PRO A 56 6.79 7.35 -11.66
C PRO A 56 5.48 8.02 -11.28
N GLY A 57 4.36 7.33 -11.54
CA GLY A 57 3.03 7.83 -11.23
C GLY A 57 2.88 8.11 -9.74
N GLN A 58 2.85 9.38 -9.35
CA GLN A 58 2.55 9.79 -7.98
C GLN A 58 1.10 9.46 -7.64
N VAL A 59 0.86 9.08 -6.39
CA VAL A 59 -0.50 8.88 -5.89
C VAL A 59 -1.18 10.24 -5.81
N GLN A 60 -2.35 10.36 -6.43
CA GLN A 60 -3.18 11.57 -6.39
C GLN A 60 -4.48 11.26 -5.67
N CYS A 61 -4.79 12.01 -4.62
CA CYS A 61 -6.00 11.84 -3.83
C CYS A 61 -6.94 13.04 -3.96
N PHE A 62 -8.24 12.77 -3.97
CA PHE A 62 -9.28 13.78 -4.02
C PHE A 62 -10.55 13.28 -3.31
N SER A 63 -11.29 14.19 -2.69
CA SER A 63 -12.59 13.85 -2.09
C SER A 63 -13.56 13.42 -3.19
N LEU A 64 -14.34 12.37 -2.94
CA LEU A 64 -15.31 11.83 -3.91
C LEU A 64 -16.38 12.87 -4.30
N GLU A 65 -16.61 13.88 -3.46
CA GLU A 65 -17.52 15.00 -3.76
C GLU A 65 -16.96 16.01 -4.77
N GLN A 66 -15.65 15.95 -5.03
CA GLN A 66 -14.97 16.84 -5.96
C GLN A 66 -15.15 16.44 -7.42
N GLY A 67 -15.70 15.26 -7.72
CA GLY A 67 -16.02 14.88 -9.10
C GLY A 67 -15.69 13.45 -9.49
N GLY A 68 -15.89 13.15 -10.77
CA GLY A 68 -15.52 11.89 -11.41
C GLY A 68 -14.17 11.97 -12.11
N LEU A 69 -13.61 10.84 -12.51
CA LEU A 69 -12.38 10.81 -13.31
C LEU A 69 -12.73 10.92 -14.80
N PHE A 70 -12.03 11.81 -15.50
CA PHE A 70 -12.12 11.97 -16.94
C PHE A 70 -10.78 11.58 -17.56
N VAL A 71 -10.76 10.50 -18.34
CA VAL A 71 -9.57 9.93 -18.97
C VAL A 71 -9.61 10.26 -20.45
N GLU A 72 -8.72 11.12 -20.91
CA GLU A 72 -8.71 11.63 -22.28
C GLU A 72 -7.51 11.08 -23.05
N ALA A 73 -7.75 10.44 -24.19
CA ALA A 73 -6.68 9.94 -25.04
C ALA A 73 -5.85 11.10 -25.62
N THR A 74 -4.54 11.03 -25.46
CA THR A 74 -3.63 12.04 -26.02
C THR A 74 -3.43 11.80 -27.52
N PRO A 75 -3.33 12.86 -28.34
CA PRO A 75 -3.04 12.72 -29.76
C PRO A 75 -1.76 11.93 -30.01
N GLN A 76 -1.85 10.92 -30.86
CA GLN A 76 -0.73 10.04 -31.19
C GLN A 76 -0.42 10.12 -32.69
N GLN A 77 0.86 10.34 -33.02
CA GLN A 77 1.33 10.43 -34.42
C GLN A 77 1.90 9.10 -34.94
N ASP A 78 2.31 8.21 -34.06
CA ASP A 78 2.87 6.91 -34.40
C ASP A 78 1.83 5.78 -34.29
N ILE A 79 2.14 4.64 -34.91
CA ILE A 79 1.27 3.46 -34.86
C ILE A 79 1.54 2.55 -33.66
N SER A 80 2.26 3.02 -32.63
CA SER A 80 2.55 2.20 -31.46
C SER A 80 1.30 2.03 -30.59
N ARG A 81 1.14 0.86 -29.98
CA ARG A 81 0.06 0.65 -29.01
C ARG A 81 0.44 1.33 -27.70
N ARG A 82 -0.39 2.26 -27.24
CA ARG A 82 -0.31 2.84 -25.89
C ARG A 82 -1.47 2.32 -25.03
N THR A 83 -1.26 2.22 -23.74
CA THR A 83 -2.29 1.76 -22.80
C THR A 83 -2.16 2.58 -21.54
N THR A 84 -3.25 3.25 -21.17
CA THR A 84 -3.35 3.96 -19.90
C THR A 84 -4.00 3.04 -18.87
N GLY A 85 -3.48 3.04 -17.66
CA GLY A 85 -4.03 2.27 -16.57
C GLY A 85 -3.57 2.82 -15.23
N PHE A 86 -4.47 2.72 -14.26
CA PHE A 86 -4.22 3.17 -12.90
C PHE A 86 -4.99 2.26 -11.93
N GLN A 87 -4.46 2.13 -10.73
CA GLN A 87 -5.18 1.56 -9.59
C GLN A 87 -5.92 2.67 -8.86
N TYR A 88 -7.01 2.31 -8.18
CA TYR A 88 -7.74 3.21 -7.30
C TYR A 88 -7.98 2.55 -5.94
N GLU A 89 -7.94 3.36 -4.89
CA GLU A 89 -8.35 2.98 -3.53
C GLU A 89 -9.36 3.99 -3.00
N LEU A 90 -10.33 3.48 -2.23
CA LEU A 90 -11.35 4.29 -1.57
C LEU A 90 -11.11 4.24 -0.06
N MET A 91 -10.94 5.40 0.56
CA MET A 91 -10.68 5.54 1.98
C MET A 91 -11.79 6.33 2.66
N SER A 92 -12.11 5.96 3.91
CA SER A 92 -13.10 6.65 4.74
C SER A 92 -12.40 7.56 5.78
N GLY A 93 -12.90 8.79 5.92
CA GLY A 93 -12.46 9.80 6.89
C GLY A 93 -11.30 10.69 6.43
N GLN A 94 -10.84 11.58 7.33
CA GLN A 94 -9.69 12.49 7.13
C GLN A 94 -8.36 11.77 6.79
N ARG A 95 -8.30 10.44 6.95
CA ARG A 95 -7.16 9.60 6.52
C ARG A 95 -6.90 9.65 5.02
N GLY A 96 -7.86 10.13 4.23
CA GLY A 96 -7.73 10.26 2.78
C GLY A 96 -6.86 11.42 2.29
N LEU A 97 -6.82 12.51 3.06
CA LEU A 97 -6.08 13.73 2.70
C LEU A 97 -4.67 13.75 3.31
N ASP A 98 -4.45 12.98 4.38
CA ASP A 98 -3.12 12.61 4.85
C ASP A 98 -2.63 11.38 4.08
N LEU A 99 -2.13 11.61 2.87
CA LEU A 99 -1.24 10.67 2.15
C LEU A 99 0.10 10.41 2.89
N HIS A 100 0.16 10.84 4.13
CA HIS A 100 1.10 10.49 5.17
C HIS A 100 0.65 9.25 5.96
N VAL A 101 0.13 8.22 5.29
CA VAL A 101 0.24 6.84 5.81
C VAL A 101 1.72 6.42 5.96
N LEU A 102 2.62 7.16 5.32
CA LEU A 102 4.05 7.13 5.58
C LEU A 102 4.50 7.93 6.83
N SER A 103 3.69 8.79 7.43
CA SER A 103 4.08 9.61 8.60
C SER A 103 3.86 8.89 9.94
N ALA A 104 3.83 7.56 9.96
CA ALA A 104 4.13 6.86 11.20
C ALA A 104 5.56 7.28 11.60
N PRO A 105 5.77 7.87 12.79
CA PRO A 105 7.10 8.26 13.21
C PRO A 105 8.02 7.04 13.18
N CYS A 106 9.29 7.22 12.79
CA CYS A 106 10.32 6.18 12.79
C CYS A 106 10.74 5.81 14.22
N ARG A 107 9.77 5.40 15.04
CA ARG A 107 9.95 4.93 16.40
C ARG A 107 9.52 3.47 16.49
N PRO A 108 10.13 2.69 17.39
CA PRO A 108 9.59 1.38 17.72
C PRO A 108 8.12 1.49 18.18
N CYS A 109 7.30 0.54 17.73
CA CYS A 109 5.93 0.40 18.22
C CYS A 109 5.94 0.05 19.72
N SER A 110 4.98 0.57 20.48
CA SER A 110 4.71 0.12 21.84
C SER A 110 4.08 -1.27 21.87
N ASP A 111 4.10 -1.93 23.02
CA ASP A 111 3.43 -3.23 23.20
C ASP A 111 1.96 -3.19 22.78
N THR A 112 1.23 -2.12 23.15
CA THR A 112 -0.18 -1.94 22.77
C THR A 112 -0.37 -1.75 21.27
N GLU A 113 0.54 -1.02 20.61
CA GLU A 113 0.52 -0.81 19.16
C GLU A 113 0.78 -2.12 18.42
N VAL A 114 1.76 -2.93 18.87
CA VAL A 114 2.03 -4.25 18.28
C VAL A 114 0.83 -5.17 18.42
N LEU A 115 0.25 -5.27 19.62
CA LEU A 115 -0.90 -6.14 19.89
C LEU A 115 -2.10 -5.76 19.00
N LEU A 116 -2.39 -4.47 18.85
CA LEU A 116 -3.48 -3.99 17.99
C LEU A 116 -3.16 -4.18 16.50
N ALA A 117 -1.91 -3.96 16.09
CA ALA A 117 -1.48 -4.06 14.70
C ALA A 117 -1.69 -5.48 14.16
N ILE A 118 -1.47 -6.51 14.96
CA ILE A 118 -1.67 -7.91 14.55
C ILE A 118 -3.12 -8.18 14.12
N CYS A 119 -4.09 -7.58 14.80
CA CYS A 119 -5.50 -7.80 14.52
C CYS A 119 -6.00 -6.98 13.33
N THR A 120 -5.41 -5.81 13.11
CA THR A 120 -5.94 -4.79 12.18
C THR A 120 -5.18 -4.70 10.86
N SER A 121 -3.95 -5.21 10.82
CA SER A 121 -3.09 -5.17 9.63
C SER A 121 -3.66 -5.99 8.46
N ASP A 122 -3.24 -5.62 7.27
CA ASP A 122 -3.56 -6.35 6.04
C ASP A 122 -2.69 -7.59 5.91
N PHE A 123 -1.47 -7.55 6.44
CA PHE A 123 -0.61 -8.71 6.57
C PHE A 123 0.02 -8.81 7.97
N VAL A 124 0.26 -10.04 8.40
CA VAL A 124 1.03 -10.40 9.59
C VAL A 124 1.87 -11.61 9.24
N VAL A 125 3.19 -11.44 9.21
CA VAL A 125 4.13 -12.48 8.80
C VAL A 125 5.29 -12.58 9.78
N ARG A 126 5.78 -13.80 9.99
CA ARG A 126 6.98 -14.10 10.77
C ARG A 126 8.09 -14.48 9.80
N GLY A 127 9.29 -13.94 9.98
CA GLY A 127 10.39 -14.19 9.05
C GLY A 127 11.67 -13.44 9.34
N PHE A 128 12.54 -13.40 8.34
CA PHE A 128 13.89 -12.87 8.39
C PHE A 128 14.08 -11.78 7.34
N ILE A 129 14.91 -10.78 7.66
CA ILE A 129 15.38 -9.80 6.68
C ILE A 129 16.47 -10.48 5.86
N GLU A 130 16.24 -10.64 4.56
CA GLU A 130 17.27 -11.12 3.63
C GLU A 130 18.16 -9.98 3.17
N ASP A 131 17.55 -8.88 2.75
CA ASP A 131 18.27 -7.72 2.22
C ASP A 131 17.48 -6.42 2.42
N VAL A 132 18.18 -5.28 2.33
CA VAL A 132 17.59 -3.94 2.39
C VAL A 132 18.18 -3.07 1.29
N THR A 133 17.30 -2.56 0.42
CA THR A 133 17.67 -1.64 -0.66
C THR A 133 17.09 -0.26 -0.39
N HIS A 134 17.92 0.77 -0.43
CA HIS A 134 17.48 2.16 -0.32
C HIS A 134 17.20 2.75 -1.70
N VAL A 135 16.07 3.44 -1.85
CA VAL A 135 15.65 4.11 -3.09
C VAL A 135 15.46 5.61 -2.81
N PRO A 136 16.55 6.40 -2.83
CA PRO A 136 16.52 7.82 -2.47
C PRO A 136 15.57 8.65 -3.32
N GLU A 137 15.40 8.29 -4.59
CA GLU A 137 14.52 8.98 -5.54
C GLU A 137 13.05 8.93 -5.09
N GLN A 138 12.68 7.88 -4.36
CA GLN A 138 11.33 7.65 -3.86
C GLN A 138 11.21 7.91 -2.35
N GLN A 139 12.30 8.28 -1.67
CA GLN A 139 12.35 8.47 -0.20
C GLN A 139 11.89 7.22 0.58
N VAL A 140 12.13 6.02 0.05
CA VAL A 140 11.77 4.74 0.68
C VAL A 140 12.96 3.79 0.82
N SER A 141 12.83 2.85 1.74
CA SER A 141 13.68 1.66 1.85
C SER A 141 12.82 0.42 1.64
N VAL A 142 13.30 -0.51 0.81
CA VAL A 142 12.68 -1.79 0.51
C VAL A 142 13.38 -2.86 1.34
N ILE A 143 12.61 -3.63 2.10
CA ILE A 143 13.11 -4.71 2.97
C ILE A 143 12.63 -6.02 2.36
N TYR A 144 13.57 -6.83 1.87
CA TYR A 144 13.28 -8.15 1.32
C TYR A 144 13.20 -9.18 2.43
N LEU A 145 12.14 -9.96 2.43
CA LEU A 145 11.78 -10.86 3.52
C LEU A 145 11.73 -12.31 3.05
N ARG A 146 12.35 -13.18 3.86
CA ARG A 146 12.08 -14.62 3.87
C ARG A 146 11.11 -14.94 4.98
N VAL A 147 9.87 -15.21 4.60
CA VAL A 147 8.76 -15.45 5.52
C VAL A 147 8.69 -16.94 5.84
N SER A 148 8.89 -17.28 7.11
CA SER A 148 8.76 -18.64 7.64
C SER A 148 7.31 -19.01 7.93
N ARG A 149 6.48 -18.03 8.29
CA ARG A 149 5.06 -18.26 8.62
C ARG A 149 4.19 -17.06 8.26
N LEU A 150 3.10 -17.31 7.55
CA LEU A 150 2.09 -16.32 7.17
C LEU A 150 0.87 -16.48 8.09
N HIS A 151 0.67 -15.55 9.02
CA HIS A 151 -0.48 -15.57 9.93
C HIS A 151 -1.72 -14.91 9.28
N ARG A 152 -1.50 -13.86 8.49
CA ARG A 152 -2.57 -13.12 7.81
C ARG A 152 -2.02 -12.46 6.55
N GLN A 153 -2.81 -12.46 5.47
CA GLN A 153 -2.54 -11.68 4.27
C GLN A 153 -3.85 -11.47 3.48
N LYS A 154 -4.32 -10.23 3.36
CA LYS A 154 -5.54 -9.90 2.60
C LYS A 154 -5.31 -9.90 1.08
N SER A 155 -4.12 -9.48 0.63
CA SER A 155 -3.72 -9.39 -0.78
C SER A 155 -2.40 -10.13 -0.99
N ARG A 156 -2.21 -10.82 -2.12
CA ARG A 156 -1.04 -11.70 -2.37
C ARG A 156 0.29 -10.95 -2.59
N VAL A 157 0.79 -10.25 -1.56
CA VAL A 157 2.08 -9.52 -1.58
C VAL A 157 3.28 -10.40 -1.25
N PHE A 158 3.06 -11.46 -0.47
CA PHE A 158 3.99 -12.57 -0.22
C PHE A 158 3.59 -13.78 -1.06
N GLN A 159 4.54 -14.33 -1.80
CA GLN A 159 4.35 -15.44 -2.71
C GLN A 159 5.16 -16.65 -2.24
N PRO A 160 4.67 -17.90 -2.42
CA PRO A 160 5.46 -19.09 -2.12
C PRO A 160 6.78 -19.06 -2.89
N ALA A 161 7.88 -19.43 -2.23
CA ALA A 161 9.15 -19.60 -2.89
C ALA A 161 9.07 -20.73 -3.94
N PRO A 162 9.86 -20.65 -5.02
CA PRO A 162 10.07 -21.79 -5.91
C PRO A 162 10.57 -23.02 -5.11
N GLU A 163 10.29 -24.22 -5.61
CA GLU A 163 10.87 -25.48 -5.11
C GLU A 163 10.39 -25.99 -3.74
N ASP A 164 9.08 -25.89 -3.44
CA ASP A 164 8.41 -26.57 -2.31
C ASP A 164 9.10 -26.40 -0.94
N SER A 165 9.80 -25.29 -0.79
CA SER A 165 10.70 -24.99 0.33
C SER A 165 9.98 -24.51 1.59
N GLY A 166 8.64 -24.59 1.61
CA GLY A 166 7.79 -24.31 2.77
C GLY A 166 7.83 -22.87 3.27
N HIS A 167 8.39 -21.93 2.51
CA HIS A 167 8.50 -20.51 2.89
C HIS A 167 7.98 -19.59 1.79
N TRP A 168 7.76 -18.32 2.14
CA TRP A 168 7.28 -17.29 1.24
C TRP A 168 8.35 -16.21 1.07
N LEU A 169 8.36 -15.59 -0.10
CA LEU A 169 9.19 -14.45 -0.44
C LEU A 169 8.30 -13.23 -0.69
N GLY A 170 8.81 -12.07 -0.34
CA GLY A 170 8.17 -10.79 -0.63
C GLY A 170 9.00 -9.66 -0.09
N HIS A 171 8.45 -8.46 -0.15
CA HIS A 171 9.10 -7.28 0.37
C HIS A 171 8.09 -6.35 1.01
N VAL A 172 8.58 -5.52 1.94
CA VAL A 172 7.83 -4.44 2.55
C VAL A 172 8.61 -3.14 2.38
N THR A 173 7.91 -2.02 2.32
CA THR A 173 8.51 -0.70 2.19
C THR A 173 8.33 0.13 3.46
N THR A 174 9.30 1.00 3.74
CA THR A 174 9.24 1.98 4.82
C THR A 174 9.94 3.27 4.40
N LEU A 175 9.81 4.34 5.18
CA LEU A 175 10.47 5.60 4.90
C LEU A 175 12.00 5.48 4.96
N LEU A 176 12.68 6.13 4.03
CA LEU A 176 14.15 6.19 4.01
C LEU A 176 14.73 6.78 5.30
N GLN A 177 14.08 7.80 5.86
CA GLN A 177 14.51 8.47 7.09
C GLN A 177 14.47 7.55 8.33
N CYS A 178 13.78 6.39 8.26
CA CYS A 178 13.81 5.41 9.34
C CYS A 178 15.15 4.66 9.43
N GLY A 179 16.02 4.77 8.41
CA GLY A 179 17.39 4.28 8.48
C GLY A 179 17.50 2.77 8.74
N VAL A 180 16.55 2.00 8.22
CA VAL A 180 16.51 0.54 8.42
C VAL A 180 17.78 -0.11 7.87
N ARG A 181 18.28 -1.10 8.60
CA ARG A 181 19.46 -1.87 8.22
C ARG A 181 19.15 -3.36 8.26
N PRO A 182 19.88 -4.20 7.51
CA PRO A 182 19.82 -5.64 7.69
C PRO A 182 20.04 -6.01 9.15
N GLY A 183 19.10 -6.78 9.70
CA GLY A 183 19.09 -7.18 11.10
C GLY A 183 19.04 -8.69 11.23
N HIS A 184 19.89 -9.26 12.09
CA HIS A 184 19.84 -10.69 12.40
C HIS A 184 18.67 -11.03 13.32
N GLY A 185 18.20 -12.27 13.17
CA GLY A 185 17.13 -12.85 13.98
C GLY A 185 15.78 -12.85 13.27
N GLU A 186 14.79 -13.38 13.97
CA GLU A 186 13.44 -13.51 13.46
C GLU A 186 12.56 -12.36 13.98
N PHE A 187 11.73 -11.83 13.10
CA PHE A 187 10.86 -10.69 13.37
C PHE A 187 9.42 -11.04 13.02
N LEU A 188 8.50 -10.35 13.69
CA LEU A 188 7.10 -10.30 13.29
C LEU A 188 6.88 -9.00 12.52
N PHE A 189 6.47 -9.08 11.26
CA PHE A 189 6.16 -7.93 10.43
C PHE A 189 4.66 -7.77 10.30
N THR A 190 4.17 -6.58 10.61
CA THR A 190 2.77 -6.19 10.41
C THR A 190 2.72 -4.96 9.51
N GLY A 191 1.62 -4.77 8.80
CA GLY A 191 1.46 -3.58 7.98
C GLY A 191 0.24 -3.58 7.09
N HIS A 192 0.20 -2.56 6.24
CA HIS A 192 -0.92 -2.29 5.35
C HIS A 192 -0.49 -2.49 3.90
N VAL A 193 -1.45 -2.82 3.03
CA VAL A 193 -1.20 -2.93 1.59
C VAL A 193 -1.91 -1.76 0.92
N HIS A 194 -1.12 -0.92 0.25
CA HIS A 194 -1.60 0.24 -0.50
C HIS A 194 -1.15 0.11 -1.96
N PHE A 195 -2.11 0.15 -2.88
CA PHE A 195 -1.88 -0.01 -4.32
C PHE A 195 -1.11 -1.30 -4.66
N GLY A 196 -1.40 -2.38 -3.91
CA GLY A 196 -0.72 -3.66 -4.04
C GLY A 196 0.71 -3.70 -3.50
N GLU A 197 1.20 -2.60 -2.90
CA GLU A 197 2.51 -2.52 -2.27
C GLU A 197 2.37 -2.65 -0.75
N ALA A 198 3.18 -3.54 -0.15
CA ALA A 198 3.19 -3.72 1.29
C ALA A 198 4.00 -2.62 1.97
N GLN A 199 3.38 -1.91 2.92
CA GLN A 199 4.02 -0.90 3.76
C GLN A 199 4.16 -1.42 5.18
N LEU A 200 5.34 -1.23 5.76
CA LEU A 200 5.66 -1.69 7.09
C LEU A 200 4.97 -0.82 8.15
N GLY A 201 4.26 -1.46 9.08
CA GLY A 201 3.73 -0.85 10.30
C GLY A 201 4.64 -1.10 11.49
N CYS A 202 4.64 -2.33 12.03
CA CYS A 202 5.48 -2.73 13.16
C CYS A 202 6.38 -3.91 12.79
N ALA A 203 7.59 -3.93 13.35
CA ALA A 203 8.58 -4.99 13.16
C ALA A 203 9.31 -5.40 14.46
N PRO A 204 8.62 -5.81 15.54
CA PRO A 204 9.29 -6.30 16.74
C PRO A 204 10.05 -7.61 16.45
N ARG A 205 11.08 -7.90 17.27
CA ARG A 205 11.66 -9.24 17.31
C ARG A 205 10.59 -10.24 17.75
N PHE A 206 10.58 -11.42 17.14
CA PHE A 206 9.55 -12.42 17.44
C PHE A 206 9.59 -12.86 18.91
N SER A 207 10.77 -12.96 19.51
CA SER A 207 10.95 -13.25 20.94
C SER A 207 10.31 -12.21 21.87
N ASP A 208 10.38 -10.92 21.49
CA ASP A 208 9.78 -9.84 22.27
C ASP A 208 8.27 -9.86 22.12
N PHE A 209 7.78 -10.11 20.91
CA PHE A 209 6.37 -10.33 20.63
C PHE A 209 5.79 -11.51 21.46
N GLN A 210 6.45 -12.67 21.48
CA GLN A 210 5.98 -13.83 22.26
C GLN A 210 5.88 -13.53 23.75
N ARG A 211 6.77 -12.70 24.30
CA ARG A 211 6.74 -12.30 25.70
C ARG A 211 5.57 -11.35 25.99
N MET A 212 5.38 -10.33 25.16
CA MET A 212 4.27 -9.38 25.34
C MET A 212 2.89 -10.02 25.11
N TYR A 213 2.78 -10.93 24.14
CA TYR A 213 1.53 -11.59 23.80
C TYR A 213 1.07 -12.53 24.91
N ARG A 214 1.97 -13.39 25.42
CA ARG A 214 1.66 -14.26 26.58
C ARG A 214 1.22 -13.46 27.81
N LYS A 215 1.90 -12.34 28.09
CA LYS A 215 1.48 -11.45 29.19
C LYS A 215 0.08 -10.86 28.95
N ALA A 216 -0.25 -10.48 27.72
CA ALA A 216 -1.58 -9.96 27.38
C ALA A 216 -2.67 -11.05 27.48
N GLU A 217 -2.34 -12.27 27.09
CA GLU A 217 -3.20 -13.46 27.17
C GLU A 217 -3.48 -13.84 28.64
N GLU A 218 -2.46 -13.92 29.49
CA GLU A 218 -2.59 -14.17 30.93
C GLU A 218 -3.48 -13.14 31.65
N MET A 219 -3.45 -11.88 31.18
CA MET A 219 -4.28 -10.80 31.71
C MET A 219 -5.65 -10.68 31.03
N GLY A 220 -5.94 -11.48 30.00
CA GLY A 220 -7.19 -11.43 29.24
C GLY A 220 -7.43 -10.11 28.48
N ILE A 221 -6.35 -9.43 28.08
CA ILE A 221 -6.41 -8.15 27.35
C ILE A 221 -5.86 -8.24 25.91
N ASN A 222 -5.63 -9.45 25.40
CA ASN A 222 -5.22 -9.65 24.02
C ASN A 222 -6.36 -9.27 23.06
N PRO A 223 -6.13 -8.37 22.08
CA PRO A 223 -7.21 -7.89 21.22
C PRO A 223 -7.70 -8.92 20.18
N CYS A 224 -6.90 -9.95 19.89
CA CYS A 224 -7.28 -11.08 19.05
C CYS A 224 -6.37 -12.30 19.32
N GLU A 225 -6.82 -13.47 18.86
CA GLU A 225 -6.06 -14.73 18.91
C GLU A 225 -5.12 -14.89 17.72
N ILE A 226 -3.88 -15.30 17.99
CA ILE A 226 -2.90 -15.67 16.96
C ILE A 226 -2.18 -16.94 17.36
N ASN A 227 -2.05 -17.88 16.42
CA ASN A 227 -1.28 -19.09 16.68
C ASN A 227 0.22 -18.75 16.70
N MET A 228 0.84 -18.92 17.88
CA MET A 228 2.24 -18.59 18.19
C MET A 228 3.26 -19.70 17.89
N GLU A 229 2.82 -20.87 17.42
CA GLU A 229 3.70 -22.01 17.11
C GLU A 229 4.64 -21.74 15.92
#